data_AF-A0A8D8TJ61-F1
#
_entry.id   AF-A0A8D8TJ61-F1
#
_cell.length_a   1.000
_cell.length_b   1.000
_cell.length_c   1.000
_cell.angle_alpha   90.00
_cell.angle_beta   90.00
_cell.angle_gamma   90.00
#
_symmetry.space_group_name_H-M   'P 1'
#
loop_
_entity.id
_entity.type
_entity.pdbx_description
1 polymer ?
#
loop_
_entity_poly.entity_id
_entity_poly.type
_entity_poly.pdbx_seq_one_letter_code
_entity_poly.pdbx_strand_id
1 'polypeptide(L)'
;MDDVLFSMFAESVNNSNHSNSSSALCVYSLHSIRQNFMKTTEACFSGKGNKGLDFAHGGIGPCVKTNDPINEDFCGSKENHPLGGKQPIKSKSVLNLDVRATAVAATS
;
A
#
# COMPACT_ATOMS: atom_id res chain seq x y z
N MET A 1 12.97 -17.48 5.38
CA MET A 1 13.14 -16.07 5.77
C MET A 1 12.09 -15.30 5.00
N ASP A 2 11.36 -14.39 5.64
CA ASP A 2 10.37 -13.58 4.93
C ASP A 2 11.06 -12.48 4.14
N ASP A 3 10.60 -12.28 2.90
CA ASP A 3 11.09 -11.21 2.05
C ASP A 3 10.72 -9.84 2.62
N VAL A 4 11.63 -8.89 2.45
CA VAL A 4 11.46 -7.49 2.85
C VAL A 4 11.69 -6.56 1.68
N LEU A 5 10.96 -5.45 1.65
CA LEU A 5 11.13 -4.36 0.69
C LEU A 5 11.84 -3.19 1.37
N PHE A 6 13.00 -2.83 0.83
CA PHE A 6 13.69 -1.59 1.16
C PHE A 6 13.20 -0.48 0.23
N SER A 7 12.80 0.66 0.81
CA SER A 7 12.33 1.81 0.04
C SER A 7 12.93 3.09 0.59
N MET A 8 13.37 3.96 -0.32
CA MET A 8 13.89 5.29 0.00
C MET A 8 12.81 6.33 -0.30
N PHE A 9 12.48 7.17 0.68
CA PHE A 9 11.51 8.27 0.54
C PHE A 9 12.20 9.61 0.78
N ALA A 10 11.78 10.64 0.05
CA ALA A 10 12.16 12.02 0.35
C ALA A 10 11.09 12.68 1.22
N GLU A 11 11.50 13.56 2.12
CA GLU A 11 10.56 14.35 2.91
C GLU A 11 9.79 15.31 2.00
N SER A 12 8.46 15.28 2.08
CA SER A 12 7.58 16.15 1.31
C SER A 12 7.48 17.54 1.94
N VAL A 13 7.46 18.57 1.10
CA VAL A 13 7.16 19.94 1.51
C VAL A 13 5.66 20.16 1.40
N ASN A 14 4.99 20.41 2.53
CA ASN A 14 3.54 20.72 2.59
C ASN A 14 2.66 19.68 1.87
N ASN A 15 3.01 18.39 1.92
CA ASN A 15 2.30 17.31 1.22
C ASN A 15 2.18 17.54 -0.30
N SER A 16 3.14 18.26 -0.90
CA SER A 16 3.20 18.48 -2.34
C SER A 16 4.19 17.51 -3.01
N ASN A 17 4.24 17.57 -4.35
CA ASN A 17 5.23 16.84 -5.14
C ASN A 17 6.66 17.43 -5.02
N HIS A 18 6.83 18.55 -4.30
CA HIS A 18 8.15 19.08 -3.96
C HIS A 18 8.73 18.34 -2.76
N SER A 19 10.00 17.98 -2.85
CA SER A 19 10.74 17.28 -1.79
C SER A 19 11.90 18.11 -1.26
N ASN A 20 12.16 18.01 0.04
CA ASN A 20 13.41 18.49 0.65
C ASN A 20 14.61 17.63 0.24
N SER A 21 15.82 18.03 0.66
CA SER A 21 17.01 17.18 0.54
C SER A 21 16.92 15.97 1.47
N SER A 22 16.27 16.09 2.63
CA SER A 22 16.20 15.01 3.62
C SER A 22 15.47 13.78 3.09
N SER A 23 16.01 12.60 3.40
CA SER A 23 15.52 11.30 2.95
C SER A 23 15.42 10.32 4.10
N ALA A 24 14.56 9.31 3.97
CA ALA A 24 14.35 8.24 4.94
C ALA A 24 14.33 6.88 4.26
N LEU A 25 15.08 5.93 4.82
CA LEU A 25 15.04 4.52 4.44
C LEU A 25 14.00 3.82 5.32
N CYS A 26 13.02 3.19 4.68
CA CYS A 26 12.01 2.38 5.34
C CYS A 26 12.13 0.92 4.89
N VAL A 27 11.81 0.00 5.79
CA VAL A 27 11.79 -1.44 5.52
C VAL A 27 10.38 -1.97 5.74
N TYR A 28 9.87 -2.75 4.80
CA TYR A 28 8.53 -3.34 4.88
C TYR A 28 8.63 -4.85 4.81
N SER A 29 7.99 -5.55 5.75
CA SER A 29 7.77 -6.99 5.63
C SER A 29 6.73 -7.25 4.53
N LEU A 30 7.07 -8.07 3.53
CA LEU A 30 6.10 -8.45 2.49
C LEU A 30 4.93 -9.23 3.08
N HIS A 31 5.15 -10.01 4.14
CA HIS A 31 4.08 -10.66 4.89
C HIS A 31 3.10 -9.64 5.49
N SER A 32 3.60 -8.59 6.16
CA SER A 32 2.73 -7.53 6.71
C SER A 32 2.01 -6.73 5.63
N ILE A 33 2.61 -6.52 4.46
CA ILE A 33 1.94 -5.88 3.31
C ILE A 33 0.77 -6.74 2.83
N ARG A 34 0.98 -8.04 2.60
CA ARG A 34 -0.07 -8.98 2.16
C ARG A 34 -1.25 -9.00 3.14
N GLN A 35 -0.96 -9.05 4.44
CA GLN A 35 -1.99 -9.00 5.48
C GLN A 35 -2.82 -7.71 5.45
N ASN A 36 -2.21 -6.55 5.15
CA ASN A 36 -2.96 -5.30 4.99
C ASN A 36 -3.85 -5.31 3.74
N PHE A 37 -3.37 -5.88 2.63
CA PHE A 37 -4.19 -6.04 1.43
C PHE A 37 -5.39 -6.96 1.69
N MET A 38 -5.17 -8.12 2.32
CA MET A 38 -6.25 -9.04 2.68
C MET A 38 -7.32 -8.37 3.55
N LYS A 39 -6.92 -7.67 4.63
CA LYS A 39 -7.85 -6.93 5.50
C LYS A 39 -8.64 -5.86 4.75
N THR A 40 -7.99 -5.17 3.82
CA THR A 40 -8.65 -4.14 2.99
C THR A 40 -9.68 -4.78 2.05
N THR A 41 -9.32 -5.92 1.43
CA THR A 41 -10.20 -6.71 0.58
C THR A 41 -11.38 -7.25 1.38
N GLU A 42 -11.16 -7.91 2.52
CA GLU A 42 -12.21 -8.40 3.42
C GLU A 42 -13.19 -7.29 3.84
N ALA A 43 -12.67 -6.11 4.19
CA ALA A 43 -13.52 -4.97 4.54
C ALA A 43 -14.43 -4.57 3.38
N CYS A 44 -13.90 -4.47 2.16
CA CYS A 44 -14.71 -4.15 0.98
C CYS A 44 -15.72 -5.27 0.68
N PHE A 45 -15.31 -6.54 0.71
CA PHE A 45 -16.18 -7.69 0.44
C PHE A 45 -17.23 -7.91 1.53
N SER A 46 -17.10 -7.27 2.70
CA SER A 46 -18.17 -7.15 3.71
C SER A 46 -19.23 -6.07 3.39
N GLY A 47 -19.07 -5.34 2.28
CA GLY A 47 -19.94 -4.24 1.84
C GLY A 47 -19.60 -2.88 2.46
N LYS A 48 -18.40 -2.70 3.02
CA LYS A 48 -18.01 -1.46 3.73
C LYS A 48 -17.13 -0.58 2.86
N GLY A 49 -17.48 0.70 2.78
CA GLY A 49 -16.68 1.73 2.09
C GLY A 49 -16.82 1.70 0.57
N ASN A 50 -15.80 2.24 -0.11
CA ASN A 50 -15.76 2.39 -1.56
C ASN A 50 -14.47 1.78 -2.10
N LYS A 51 -14.46 1.40 -3.40
CA LYS A 51 -13.32 0.76 -4.04
C LYS A 51 -12.06 1.63 -4.10
N GLY A 52 -12.20 2.96 -4.01
CA GLY A 52 -11.09 3.88 -3.70
C GLY A 52 -10.08 4.11 -4.83
N LEU A 53 -10.45 3.78 -6.08
CA LEU A 53 -9.64 4.05 -7.27
C LEU A 53 -10.35 5.12 -8.11
N ASP A 54 -10.49 6.31 -7.53
CA ASP A 54 -11.32 7.38 -8.11
C ASP A 54 -10.78 7.91 -9.45
N PHE A 55 -9.49 7.66 -9.74
CA PHE A 55 -8.83 8.01 -10.99
C PHE A 55 -8.94 6.92 -12.07
N ALA A 56 -9.39 5.71 -11.73
CA ALA A 56 -9.44 4.57 -12.64
C ALA A 56 -10.88 4.25 -13.07
N HIS A 57 -11.07 3.93 -14.35
CA HIS A 57 -12.36 3.48 -14.86
C HIS A 57 -12.84 2.22 -14.11
N GLY A 58 -14.09 2.23 -13.63
CA GLY A 58 -14.66 1.13 -12.85
C GLY A 58 -14.24 1.07 -11.37
N GLY A 59 -13.26 1.88 -10.97
CA GLY A 59 -12.76 2.00 -9.59
C GLY A 59 -13.58 2.92 -8.69
N ILE A 60 -14.57 3.60 -9.27
CA ILE A 60 -15.49 4.50 -8.57
C ILE A 60 -16.75 3.70 -8.20
N GLY A 61 -17.08 3.68 -6.91
CA GLY A 61 -18.33 3.12 -6.41
C GLY A 61 -18.23 2.47 -5.04
N PRO A 62 -19.38 2.15 -4.43
CA PRO A 62 -19.43 1.43 -3.17
C PRO A 62 -18.92 0.00 -3.33
N CYS A 63 -18.42 -0.54 -2.23
CA CYS A 63 -18.10 -1.96 -2.14
C CYS A 63 -19.38 -2.81 -2.10
N VAL A 64 -19.35 -3.94 -2.80
CA VAL A 64 -20.46 -4.90 -2.86
C VAL A 64 -20.15 -6.05 -1.91
N LYS A 65 -21.12 -6.40 -1.06
CA LYS A 65 -20.98 -7.57 -0.17
C LYS A 65 -21.03 -8.85 -0.99
N THR A 66 -20.04 -9.73 -0.81
CA THR A 66 -20.02 -11.08 -1.40
C THR A 66 -19.67 -12.13 -0.34
N ASN A 67 -19.77 -13.41 -0.68
CA ASN A 67 -19.44 -14.54 0.20
C ASN A 67 -18.11 -15.21 -0.19
N ASP A 68 -17.27 -14.52 -0.97
CA ASP A 68 -16.00 -15.08 -1.43
C ASP A 68 -15.04 -15.29 -0.25
N PRO A 69 -14.36 -16.44 -0.16
CA PRO A 69 -13.33 -16.65 0.84
C PRO A 69 -12.12 -15.78 0.51
N ILE A 70 -11.85 -14.77 1.32
CA ILE A 70 -10.64 -13.94 1.19
C ILE A 70 -9.53 -14.61 1.99
N ASN A 71 -8.55 -15.18 1.30
CA ASN A 71 -7.38 -15.83 1.87
C ASN A 71 -6.12 -15.49 1.04
N GLU A 72 -4.98 -16.10 1.34
CA GLU A 72 -3.73 -15.83 0.62
C GLU A 72 -3.78 -16.26 -0.87
N ASP A 73 -4.67 -17.18 -1.23
CA ASP A 73 -4.87 -17.68 -2.59
C ASP A 73 -5.95 -16.89 -3.37
N PHE A 74 -6.55 -15.87 -2.74
CA PHE A 74 -7.61 -15.08 -3.37
C PHE A 74 -7.06 -14.29 -4.57
N CYS A 75 -7.56 -14.60 -5.77
CA CYS A 75 -7.11 -13.99 -7.02
C CYS A 75 -8.06 -12.91 -7.58
N GLY A 76 -9.03 -12.44 -6.79
CA GLY A 76 -10.01 -11.43 -7.22
C GLY A 76 -11.40 -12.00 -7.57
N SER A 77 -12.39 -11.11 -7.59
CA SER A 77 -13.75 -11.35 -8.09
C SER A 77 -14.25 -10.16 -8.90
N LYS A 78 -15.26 -10.36 -9.76
CA LYS A 78 -15.76 -9.34 -10.69
C LYS A 78 -16.38 -8.12 -10.01
N GLU A 79 -17.06 -8.31 -8.88
CA GLU A 79 -17.94 -7.31 -8.25
C GLU A 79 -17.15 -6.10 -7.71
N ASN A 80 -16.04 -6.38 -7.04
CA ASN A 80 -15.23 -5.37 -6.36
C ASN A 80 -13.94 -5.02 -7.12
N HIS A 81 -13.84 -5.40 -8.41
CA HIS A 81 -12.70 -5.06 -9.24
C HIS A 81 -12.94 -3.78 -10.06
N PRO A 82 -11.93 -2.92 -10.25
CA PRO A 82 -10.65 -2.89 -9.52
C PRO A 82 -10.82 -2.34 -8.10
N LEU A 83 -10.00 -2.83 -7.16
CA LEU A 83 -9.98 -2.39 -5.76
C LEU A 83 -8.66 -1.67 -5.44
N GLY A 84 -8.75 -0.50 -4.81
CA GLY A 84 -7.60 0.25 -4.32
C GLY A 84 -7.51 0.21 -2.81
N GLY A 85 -6.99 1.30 -2.25
CA GLY A 85 -6.88 1.49 -0.81
C GLY A 85 -6.76 2.97 -0.48
N LYS A 86 -7.48 3.41 0.55
CA LYS A 86 -7.41 4.80 1.04
C LYS A 86 -6.39 4.98 2.17
N GLN A 87 -6.03 3.91 2.86
CA GLN A 87 -5.09 3.96 3.96
C GLN A 87 -3.69 3.54 3.49
N PRO A 88 -2.67 4.38 3.66
CA PRO A 88 -1.30 4.03 3.29
C PRO A 88 -0.73 2.97 4.25
N ILE A 89 0.08 2.06 3.71
CA ILE A 89 0.87 1.14 4.53
C ILE A 89 2.05 1.90 5.11
N LYS A 90 2.10 1.99 6.44
CA LYS A 90 3.13 2.74 7.18
C LYS A 90 4.25 1.81 7.64
N SER A 91 5.48 2.33 7.64
CA SER A 91 6.63 1.72 8.29
C SER A 91 7.43 2.79 9.03
N LYS A 92 8.21 2.38 10.02
CA LYS A 92 9.14 3.26 10.74
C LYS A 92 10.45 3.35 9.96
N SER A 93 10.96 4.56 9.79
CA SER A 93 12.29 4.77 9.22
C SER A 93 13.36 4.08 10.06
N VAL A 94 14.27 3.38 9.38
CA VAL A 94 15.46 2.75 10.00
C VAL A 94 16.70 3.63 9.88
N LEU A 95 16.70 4.59 8.94
CA LEU A 95 17.79 5.53 8.72
C LEU A 95 17.23 6.83 8.12
N ASN A 96 17.60 7.96 8.69
CA ASN A 96 17.31 9.28 8.14
C ASN A 96 18.61 9.92 7.65
N LEU A 97 18.54 10.63 6.53
CA LEU A 97 19.66 11.29 5.87
C LEU A 97 19.28 12.75 5.65
N ASP A 98 20.19 13.69 5.94
CA ASP A 98 20.00 15.12 5.64
C ASP A 98 20.34 15.46 4.17
N VAL A 99 20.61 14.43 3.37
CA VAL A 99 20.98 14.51 1.95
C VAL A 99 20.01 13.69 1.10
N ARG A 100 19.92 14.06 -0.19
CA ARG A 100 18.97 13.44 -1.12
C ARG A 100 19.51 12.10 -1.60
N ALA A 101 18.93 11.02 -1.11
CA ALA A 101 19.21 9.68 -1.61
C ALA A 101 18.39 9.40 -2.88
N THR A 102 19.01 8.73 -3.86
CA THR A 102 18.40 8.46 -5.17
C THR A 102 18.21 6.97 -5.45
N ALA A 103 18.87 6.10 -4.69
CA ALA A 103 18.79 4.65 -4.86
C ALA A 103 19.08 3.92 -3.54
N VAL A 104 18.62 2.67 -3.44
CA VAL A 104 18.95 1.74 -2.37
C VAL A 104 19.11 0.34 -2.96
N ALA A 105 20.08 -0.42 -2.45
CA ALA A 105 20.26 -1.84 -2.72
C ALA A 105 20.57 -2.55 -1.40
N ALA A 106 20.17 -3.82 -1.28
CA ALA A 106 20.43 -4.64 -0.12
C ALA A 106 20.87 -6.03 -0.56
N THR A 107 21.70 -6.66 0.25
CA THR A 107 22.15 -8.05 0.08
C THR A 107 21.96 -8.80 1.40
N SER A 108 21.80 -10.11 1.33
CA SER A 108 21.87 -11.04 2.47
C SER A 108 23.30 -11.27 2.91
#